data_AF-A0A0K3CHJ0-F1
#
_entry.id   AF-A0A0K3CHJ0-F1
#
_cell.length_a   1.000
_cell.length_b   1.000
_cell.length_c   1.000
_cell.angle_alpha   90.00
_cell.angle_beta   90.00
_cell.angle_gamma   90.00
#
_symmetry.space_group_name_H-M   'P 1'
#
loop_
_entity.id
_entity.type
_entity.pdbx_description
1 polymer ?
#
loop_
_entity_poly.entity_id
_entity_poly.type
_entity_poly.pdbx_seq_one_letter_code
_entity_poly.pdbx_strand_id
1 'polypeptide(L)'
;MSAALSQGLPAGFSLVGGVPLKNPDLAASIVFIVVWALLILLPVWRFAVRRTRVAVLVRPAVVIGIRIATFVIRALEANGNYATGLFIAEQILLLIGLIPLCEPLISLLRFHVRRYWTPSPSDGPKERKTTLNRLLTVLRLALVAAIVLGCVSGAQTNAAMIDPSKVDSLKHYRYAILGITLFISILSPVIALIVSAQNGLPMGPVFFLIGCAACLIIPSVYKLIITLHPVSLVSHGAKAGFYVFSCVPEVVLVVLYFAFDLERMFDINAGVWKDKVKKKMRKGKWVGAYTAQEEYEMREVPDQRMVRSGSDLEEGKS
;
A
#
# COMPACT_ATOMS: atom_id res chain seq x y z
N MET A 1 21.70 24.78 15.99
CA MET A 1 21.18 24.93 14.62
C MET A 1 19.70 24.53 14.51
N SER A 2 19.25 23.40 15.09
CA SER A 2 17.81 23.02 15.11
C SER A 2 16.87 24.08 15.70
N ALA A 3 17.27 24.76 16.78
CA ALA A 3 16.49 25.85 17.38
C ALA A 3 16.38 27.11 16.49
N ALA A 4 17.41 27.41 15.69
CA ALA A 4 17.38 28.53 14.76
C ALA A 4 16.40 28.28 13.60
N LEU A 5 16.24 27.01 13.20
CA LEU A 5 15.30 26.63 12.14
C LEU A 5 13.85 26.69 12.58
N SER A 6 13.55 26.34 13.84
CA SER A 6 12.21 26.55 14.39
C SER A 6 11.81 28.03 14.46
N GLN A 7 12.78 28.95 14.54
CA GLN A 7 12.53 30.39 14.55
C GLN A 7 12.35 30.97 13.14
N GLY A 8 12.81 30.27 12.10
CA GLY A 8 12.73 30.73 10.71
C GLY A 8 11.52 30.21 9.92
N LEU A 9 10.72 29.30 10.50
CA LEU A 9 9.55 28.75 9.81
C LEU A 9 8.32 29.66 9.97
N PRO A 10 7.54 29.88 8.90
CA PRO A 10 6.35 30.72 8.97
C PRO A 10 5.29 30.14 9.92
N ALA A 11 4.49 31.02 10.52
CA ALA A 11 3.43 30.64 11.44
C ALA A 11 2.44 29.66 10.78
N GLY A 12 2.11 28.57 11.50
CA GLY A 12 1.20 27.53 11.01
C GLY A 12 1.84 26.50 10.08
N PHE A 13 3.16 26.53 9.87
CA PHE A 13 3.86 25.46 9.19
C PHE A 13 3.89 24.20 10.08
N SER A 14 3.18 23.15 9.66
CA SER A 14 3.18 21.86 10.36
C SER A 14 4.29 20.96 9.85
N LEU A 15 4.92 20.18 10.73
CA LEU A 15 5.96 19.22 10.37
C LEU A 15 5.62 17.86 10.96
N VAL A 16 5.60 16.84 10.11
CA VAL A 16 5.38 15.47 10.59
C VAL A 16 6.65 15.02 11.30
N GLY A 17 6.53 14.70 12.59
CA GLY A 17 7.67 14.32 13.44
C GLY A 17 8.50 15.49 14.00
N GLY A 18 8.19 16.74 13.64
CA GLY A 18 8.95 17.91 14.11
C GLY A 18 10.41 17.93 13.63
N VAL A 19 11.19 18.88 14.16
CA VAL A 19 12.62 19.03 13.80
C VAL A 19 13.43 17.94 14.48
N PRO A 20 14.26 17.15 13.76
CA PRO A 20 15.09 16.11 14.36
C PRO A 20 16.03 16.69 15.42
N LEU A 21 16.03 16.11 16.63
CA LEU A 21 16.93 16.49 17.72
C LEU A 21 17.85 15.32 18.07
N LYS A 22 19.10 15.62 18.45
CA LYS A 22 20.10 14.61 18.84
C LYS A 22 19.55 13.62 19.86
N ASN A 23 18.89 14.11 20.90
CA ASN A 23 18.11 13.29 21.83
C ASN A 23 16.66 13.80 21.80
N PRO A 24 15.63 12.95 21.54
CA PRO A 24 15.65 11.49 21.41
C PRO A 24 15.66 10.94 19.97
N ASP A 25 15.63 11.77 18.93
CA ASP A 25 15.37 11.29 17.56
C ASP A 25 16.50 10.44 16.97
N LEU A 26 17.76 10.68 17.35
CA LEU A 26 18.87 9.88 16.84
C LEU A 26 18.71 8.41 17.25
N ALA A 27 18.47 8.17 18.54
CA ALA A 27 18.29 6.82 19.08
C ALA A 27 17.06 6.14 18.47
N ALA A 28 15.93 6.86 18.42
CA ALA A 28 14.70 6.32 17.82
C ALA A 28 14.88 6.00 16.34
N SER A 29 15.55 6.87 15.57
CA SER A 29 15.80 6.64 14.14
C SER A 29 16.68 5.41 13.92
N ILE A 30 17.72 5.20 14.73
CA ILE A 30 18.55 3.99 14.67
C ILE A 30 17.72 2.73 14.94
N VAL A 31 16.87 2.76 15.98
CA VAL A 31 15.97 1.64 16.29
C VAL A 31 15.06 1.32 15.10
N PHE A 32 14.43 2.33 14.50
CA PHE A 32 13.57 2.10 13.34
C PHE A 32 14.35 1.65 12.10
N ILE A 33 15.57 2.12 11.86
CA ILE A 33 16.44 1.59 10.79
C ILE A 33 16.65 0.09 10.98
N VAL A 34 16.99 -0.35 12.19
CA VAL A 34 17.20 -1.78 12.50
C VAL A 34 15.91 -2.57 12.29
N VAL A 35 14.78 -2.08 12.79
CA VAL A 35 13.47 -2.73 12.60
C VAL A 35 13.14 -2.88 11.11
N TRP A 36 13.26 -1.82 10.31
CA TRP A 36 12.98 -1.89 8.88
C TRP A 36 13.99 -2.74 8.11
N ALA A 37 15.26 -2.76 8.51
CA ALA A 37 16.26 -3.65 7.92
C ALA A 37 15.96 -5.13 8.19
N LEU A 38 15.54 -5.47 9.41
CA LEU A 38 15.09 -6.83 9.74
C LEU A 38 13.84 -7.23 8.93
N LEU A 39 12.94 -6.27 8.66
CA LEU A 39 11.77 -6.52 7.82
C LEU A 39 12.11 -6.85 6.37
N ILE A 40 13.31 -6.53 5.84
CA ILE A 40 13.74 -6.91 4.47
C ILE A 40 13.77 -8.45 4.30
N LEU A 41 13.99 -9.20 5.37
CA LEU A 41 14.03 -10.66 5.30
C LEU A 41 12.68 -11.25 4.85
N LEU A 42 11.57 -10.59 5.22
CA LEU A 42 10.22 -11.03 4.87
C LEU A 42 9.90 -10.95 3.35
N PRO A 43 10.06 -9.82 2.64
CA PRO A 43 9.86 -9.76 1.19
C PRO A 43 10.87 -10.64 0.47
N VAL A 44 12.13 -10.71 0.90
CA VAL A 44 13.13 -11.59 0.25
C VAL A 44 12.67 -13.05 0.30
N TRP A 45 12.25 -13.53 1.48
CA TRP A 45 11.71 -14.88 1.62
C TRP A 45 10.45 -15.10 0.77
N ARG A 46 9.50 -14.17 0.80
CA ARG A 46 8.25 -14.25 0.02
C ARG A 46 8.48 -14.22 -1.49
N PHE A 47 9.45 -13.44 -1.97
CA PHE A 47 9.78 -13.41 -3.39
C PHE A 47 10.65 -14.58 -3.82
N ALA A 48 11.43 -15.20 -2.93
CA ALA A 48 12.17 -16.40 -3.25
C ALA A 48 11.22 -17.59 -3.56
N VAL A 49 10.19 -17.79 -2.74
CA VAL A 49 9.24 -18.91 -2.87
C VAL A 49 8.20 -18.63 -3.97
N ARG A 50 8.26 -19.34 -5.10
CA ARG A 50 7.36 -19.13 -6.26
C ARG A 50 5.87 -19.14 -5.91
N ARG A 51 5.46 -19.99 -4.97
CA ARG A 51 4.06 -20.16 -4.56
C ARG A 51 3.45 -18.91 -3.91
N THR A 52 4.26 -18.07 -3.27
CA THR A 52 3.81 -16.91 -2.47
C THR A 52 4.06 -15.57 -3.18
N ARG A 53 4.51 -15.60 -4.45
CA ARG A 53 4.78 -14.41 -5.25
C ARG A 53 3.48 -13.74 -5.68
N VAL A 54 3.04 -12.78 -4.88
CA VAL A 54 1.87 -11.96 -5.18
C VAL A 54 2.31 -10.54 -5.52
N ALA A 55 1.93 -10.02 -6.68
CA ALA A 55 2.29 -8.66 -7.13
C ALA A 55 1.85 -7.55 -6.15
N VAL A 56 0.82 -7.82 -5.36
CA VAL A 56 0.32 -6.96 -4.27
C VAL A 56 1.41 -6.63 -3.25
N LEU A 57 2.39 -7.51 -3.04
CA LEU A 57 3.45 -7.33 -2.05
C LEU A 57 4.61 -6.44 -2.54
N VAL A 58 4.68 -6.10 -3.83
CA VAL A 58 5.76 -5.28 -4.38
C VAL A 58 5.78 -3.88 -3.77
N ARG A 59 4.61 -3.26 -3.60
CA ARG A 59 4.52 -1.89 -3.06
C ARG A 59 4.92 -1.82 -1.57
N PRO A 60 4.42 -2.69 -0.67
CA PRO A 60 4.94 -2.80 0.69
C PRO A 60 6.45 -3.02 0.75
N ALA A 61 7.04 -3.81 -0.16
CA ALA A 61 8.48 -4.00 -0.21
C ALA A 61 9.23 -2.69 -0.52
N VAL A 62 8.73 -1.89 -1.48
CA VAL A 62 9.28 -0.57 -1.79
C VAL A 62 9.17 0.38 -0.59
N VAL A 63 8.08 0.30 0.18
CA VAL A 63 7.88 1.13 1.38
C VAL A 63 8.94 0.84 2.45
N ILE A 64 9.37 -0.41 2.62
CA ILE A 64 10.48 -0.76 3.51
C ILE A 64 11.73 0.06 3.13
N GLY A 65 12.10 0.08 1.84
CA GLY A 65 13.24 0.86 1.36
C GLY A 65 13.06 2.37 1.57
N ILE A 66 11.88 2.92 1.27
CA ILE A 66 11.54 4.33 1.52
C ILE A 66 11.71 4.67 3.01
N ARG A 67 11.28 3.79 3.92
CA ARG A 67 11.35 4.01 5.36
C ARG A 67 12.76 3.94 5.91
N ILE A 68 13.58 3.01 5.42
CA ILE A 68 15.02 3.00 5.75
C ILE A 68 15.66 4.32 5.33
N ALA A 69 15.45 4.77 4.09
CA ALA A 69 15.98 6.06 3.64
C ALA A 69 15.48 7.23 4.50
N THR A 70 14.19 7.24 4.86
CA THR A 70 13.59 8.27 5.71
C THR A 70 14.31 8.37 7.06
N PHE A 71 14.52 7.24 7.75
CA PHE A 71 15.15 7.25 9.07
C PHE A 71 16.67 7.44 9.02
N VAL A 72 17.34 7.04 7.93
CA VAL A 72 18.75 7.40 7.70
C VAL A 72 18.89 8.91 7.58
N ILE A 73 18.05 9.57 6.77
CA ILE A 73 18.05 11.04 6.66
C ILE A 73 17.80 11.67 8.03
N ARG A 74 16.75 11.24 8.74
CA ARG A 74 16.41 11.75 10.06
C ARG A 74 17.53 11.59 11.09
N ALA A 75 18.26 10.46 11.06
CA ALA A 75 19.41 10.21 11.93
C ALA A 75 20.60 11.15 11.60
N LEU A 76 20.87 11.38 10.32
CA LEU A 76 21.92 12.31 9.88
C LEU A 76 21.63 13.74 10.35
N GLU A 77 20.37 14.18 10.20
CA GLU A 77 19.92 15.50 10.65
C GLU A 77 19.99 15.63 12.17
N ALA A 78 19.56 14.61 12.92
CA ALA A 78 19.66 14.58 14.37
C ALA A 78 21.12 14.62 14.87
N ASN A 79 22.07 14.10 14.10
CA ASN A 79 23.50 14.14 14.43
C ASN A 79 24.20 15.45 14.03
N GLY A 80 23.46 16.44 13.51
CA GLY A 80 23.99 17.76 13.16
C GLY A 80 24.43 17.92 11.71
N ASN A 81 24.30 16.89 10.87
CA ASN A 81 24.52 17.00 9.42
C ASN A 81 23.24 17.54 8.75
N TYR A 82 22.90 18.79 9.05
CA TYR A 82 21.67 19.41 8.58
C TYR A 82 21.86 20.01 7.19
N ALA A 83 21.01 19.62 6.25
CA ALA A 83 20.88 20.28 4.96
C ALA A 83 19.40 20.46 4.63
N THR A 84 19.00 21.65 4.19
CA THR A 84 17.60 21.97 3.85
C THR A 84 17.00 20.98 2.86
N GLY A 85 17.80 20.50 1.89
CA GLY A 85 17.36 19.50 0.92
C GLY A 85 17.07 18.12 1.54
N LEU A 86 17.86 17.69 2.53
CA LEU A 86 17.61 16.48 3.30
C LEU A 86 16.30 16.59 4.08
N PHE A 87 16.07 17.76 4.68
CA PHE A 87 14.88 18.01 5.47
C PHE A 87 13.60 18.00 4.63
N ILE A 88 13.65 18.63 3.46
CA ILE A 88 12.54 18.58 2.50
C ILE A 88 12.31 17.13 2.04
N ALA A 89 13.36 16.39 1.72
CA ALA A 89 13.25 15.00 1.32
C ALA A 89 12.63 14.12 2.42
N GLU A 90 13.03 14.30 3.68
CA GLU A 90 12.45 13.61 4.82
C GLU A 90 10.93 13.83 4.91
N GLN A 91 10.48 15.10 4.85
CA GLN A 91 9.06 15.44 4.94
C GLN A 91 8.25 14.87 3.78
N ILE A 92 8.81 14.83 2.57
CA ILE A 92 8.20 14.19 1.40
C ILE A 92 8.03 12.69 1.64
N LEU A 93 9.07 12.00 2.10
CA LEU A 93 9.02 10.55 2.34
C LEU A 93 8.06 10.20 3.49
N LEU A 94 7.98 11.03 4.54
CA LEU A 94 7.03 10.86 5.64
C LEU A 94 5.57 11.01 5.20
N LEU A 95 5.29 11.97 4.32
CA LEU A 95 3.96 12.22 3.79
C LEU A 95 3.54 11.15 2.77
N ILE A 96 4.37 10.88 1.77
CA ILE A 96 4.05 9.97 0.66
C ILE A 96 4.11 8.50 1.10
N GLY A 97 4.98 8.14 2.05
CA GLY A 97 5.26 6.73 2.39
C GLY A 97 4.05 5.90 2.84
N LEU A 98 2.96 6.53 3.30
CA LEU A 98 1.73 5.83 3.68
C LEU A 98 0.88 5.44 2.45
N ILE A 99 0.93 6.21 1.37
CA ILE A 99 0.04 6.06 0.21
C ILE A 99 0.24 4.70 -0.50
N PRO A 100 1.47 4.21 -0.75
CA PRO A 100 1.66 2.90 -1.36
C PRO A 100 1.13 1.73 -0.52
N LEU A 101 0.99 1.90 0.81
CA LEU A 101 0.43 0.86 1.71
C LEU A 101 -1.10 0.72 1.59
N CYS A 102 -1.80 1.70 1.00
CA CYS A 102 -3.23 1.61 0.72
C CYS A 102 -3.54 0.81 -0.55
N GLU A 103 -2.61 0.67 -1.49
CA GLU A 103 -2.86 -0.09 -2.71
C GLU A 103 -3.12 -1.58 -2.43
N PRO A 104 -2.34 -2.26 -1.57
CA PRO A 104 -2.64 -3.62 -1.18
C PRO A 104 -4.02 -3.77 -0.56
N LEU A 105 -4.46 -2.82 0.28
CA LEU A 105 -5.79 -2.84 0.87
C LEU A 105 -6.88 -2.85 -0.22
N ILE A 106 -6.78 -1.96 -1.22
CA ILE A 106 -7.74 -1.90 -2.35
C ILE A 106 -7.66 -3.17 -3.22
N SER A 107 -6.45 -3.66 -3.49
CA SER A 107 -6.23 -4.84 -4.31
C SER A 107 -6.78 -6.11 -3.65
N LEU A 108 -6.52 -6.30 -2.35
CA LEU A 108 -7.07 -7.40 -1.56
C LEU A 108 -8.59 -7.32 -1.42
N LEU A 109 -9.15 -6.11 -1.20
CA LEU A 109 -10.59 -5.89 -1.25
C LEU A 109 -11.18 -6.35 -2.59
N ARG A 110 -10.54 -5.96 -3.71
CA ARG A 110 -10.99 -6.37 -5.04
C ARG A 110 -10.95 -7.88 -5.23
N PHE A 111 -9.94 -8.58 -4.71
CA PHE A 111 -9.89 -10.04 -4.75
C PHE A 111 -10.99 -10.66 -3.89
N HIS A 112 -11.15 -10.17 -2.65
CA HIS A 112 -12.17 -10.66 -1.72
C HIS A 112 -13.58 -10.60 -2.31
N VAL A 113 -13.96 -9.43 -2.83
CA VAL A 113 -15.26 -9.26 -3.46
C VAL A 113 -15.41 -10.19 -4.67
N ARG A 114 -14.38 -10.40 -5.47
CA ARG A 114 -14.51 -11.22 -6.70
C ARG A 114 -14.68 -12.71 -6.45
N ARG A 115 -14.62 -13.18 -5.20
CA ARG A 115 -14.78 -14.60 -4.86
C ARG A 115 -16.12 -15.17 -5.28
N TYR A 116 -17.22 -14.48 -4.98
CA TYR A 116 -18.57 -14.96 -5.30
C TYR A 116 -18.91 -14.93 -6.80
N TRP A 117 -18.05 -14.35 -7.64
CA TRP A 117 -18.34 -14.21 -9.07
C TRP A 117 -17.70 -15.31 -9.92
N THR A 118 -18.48 -15.95 -10.79
CA THR A 118 -18.01 -16.85 -11.85
C THR A 118 -18.25 -16.22 -13.23
N PRO A 119 -17.28 -16.26 -14.16
CA PRO A 119 -17.52 -15.90 -15.55
C PRO A 119 -18.55 -16.84 -16.19
N SER A 120 -19.64 -16.30 -16.73
CA SER A 120 -20.62 -17.08 -17.51
C SER A 120 -20.76 -16.48 -18.92
N PRO A 121 -20.86 -17.30 -19.98
CA PRO A 121 -21.15 -16.84 -21.34
C PRO A 121 -22.53 -16.19 -21.49
N SER A 122 -23.52 -16.65 -20.70
CA SER A 122 -24.91 -16.18 -20.72
C SER A 122 -25.17 -14.99 -19.80
N ASP A 123 -24.24 -14.69 -18.88
CA ASP A 123 -24.29 -13.49 -18.06
C ASP A 123 -24.05 -12.27 -18.95
N GLY A 124 -25.14 -11.69 -19.43
CA GLY A 124 -25.13 -10.37 -20.01
C GLY A 124 -24.45 -9.36 -19.07
N PRO A 125 -24.08 -8.19 -19.60
CA PRO A 125 -23.58 -7.11 -18.77
C PRO A 125 -24.74 -6.65 -17.87
N LYS A 126 -24.64 -6.15 -16.63
CA LYS A 126 -23.76 -5.04 -16.27
C LYS A 126 -24.03 -4.44 -14.88
N GLU A 127 -25.17 -4.55 -14.18
CA GLU A 127 -25.46 -3.51 -13.15
C GLU A 127 -24.71 -3.63 -11.81
N ARG A 128 -24.95 -4.66 -10.98
CA ARG A 128 -24.23 -4.79 -9.69
C ARG A 128 -22.71 -4.94 -9.86
N LYS A 129 -22.30 -5.56 -10.98
CA LYS A 129 -20.90 -5.72 -11.40
C LYS A 129 -20.28 -4.39 -11.86
N THR A 130 -21.03 -3.45 -12.45
CA THR A 130 -20.44 -2.15 -12.83
C THR A 130 -20.31 -1.24 -11.65
N THR A 131 -21.33 -1.09 -10.79
CA THR A 131 -21.27 -0.12 -9.69
C THR A 131 -20.10 -0.41 -8.75
N LEU A 132 -19.93 -1.67 -8.32
CA LEU A 132 -18.83 -2.01 -7.43
C LEU A 132 -17.45 -1.97 -8.13
N ASN A 133 -17.32 -2.47 -9.36
CA ASN A 133 -16.05 -2.32 -10.09
C ASN A 133 -15.73 -0.85 -10.38
N ARG A 134 -16.74 0.00 -10.63
CA ARG A 134 -16.59 1.46 -10.76
C ARG A 134 -16.10 2.04 -9.44
N LEU A 135 -16.70 1.68 -8.32
CA LEU A 135 -16.28 2.11 -6.99
C LEU A 135 -14.82 1.73 -6.69
N LEU A 136 -14.43 0.47 -6.91
CA LEU A 136 -13.04 0.01 -6.75
C LEU A 136 -12.07 0.73 -7.69
N THR A 137 -12.52 1.07 -8.90
CA THR A 137 -11.73 1.87 -9.86
C THR A 137 -11.59 3.30 -9.37
N VAL A 138 -12.65 3.90 -8.85
CA VAL A 138 -12.64 5.25 -8.25
C VAL A 138 -11.69 5.29 -7.06
N LEU A 139 -11.69 4.29 -6.17
CA LEU A 139 -10.73 4.24 -5.05
C LEU A 139 -9.29 4.17 -5.54
N ARG A 140 -9.03 3.39 -6.59
CA ARG A 140 -7.70 3.33 -7.20
C ARG A 140 -7.29 4.65 -7.86
N LEU A 141 -8.21 5.32 -8.56
CA LEU A 141 -7.97 6.64 -9.15
C LEU A 141 -7.73 7.69 -8.08
N ALA A 142 -8.50 7.68 -6.99
CA ALA A 142 -8.29 8.54 -5.84
C ALA A 142 -6.90 8.33 -5.23
N LEU A 143 -6.43 7.07 -5.14
CA LEU A 143 -5.07 6.79 -4.68
C LEU A 143 -4.01 7.37 -5.62
N VAL A 144 -4.19 7.26 -6.95
CA VAL A 144 -3.27 7.88 -7.92
C VAL A 144 -3.28 9.41 -7.78
N ALA A 145 -4.45 10.02 -7.61
CA ALA A 145 -4.57 11.45 -7.35
C ALA A 145 -3.82 11.84 -6.06
N ALA A 146 -3.92 11.06 -4.97
CA ALA A 146 -3.18 11.30 -3.74
C ALA A 146 -1.65 11.23 -3.95
N ILE A 147 -1.15 10.31 -4.78
CA ILE A 147 0.28 10.26 -5.13
C ILE A 147 0.71 11.53 -5.87
N VAL A 148 -0.07 11.97 -6.87
CA VAL A 148 0.22 13.19 -7.63
C VAL A 148 0.22 14.42 -6.71
N LEU A 149 -0.79 14.55 -5.84
CA LEU A 149 -0.86 15.61 -4.84
C LEU A 149 0.33 15.54 -3.88
N GLY A 150 0.78 14.35 -3.49
CA GLY A 150 1.98 14.15 -2.68
C GLY A 150 3.25 14.69 -3.34
N CYS A 151 3.46 14.40 -4.63
CA CYS A 151 4.58 14.93 -5.39
C CYS A 151 4.52 16.47 -5.51
N VAL A 152 3.35 17.03 -5.79
CA VAL A 152 3.15 18.50 -5.89
C VAL A 152 3.37 19.16 -4.53
N SER A 153 2.83 18.59 -3.45
CA SER A 153 3.05 19.04 -2.08
C SER A 153 4.53 19.05 -1.73
N GLY A 154 5.27 18.00 -2.14
CA GLY A 154 6.71 17.93 -1.97
C GLY A 154 7.47 19.05 -2.69
N ALA A 155 7.16 19.26 -3.97
CA ALA A 155 7.78 20.32 -4.77
C ALA A 155 7.54 21.73 -4.18
N GLN A 156 6.39 21.96 -3.56
CA GLN A 156 6.05 23.26 -2.94
C GLN A 156 6.59 23.44 -1.52
N THR A 157 7.17 22.40 -0.91
CA THR A 157 7.63 22.47 0.48
C THR A 157 8.75 23.49 0.65
N ASN A 158 9.70 23.57 -0.31
CA ASN A 158 10.77 24.57 -0.27
C ASN A 158 10.22 26.01 -0.37
N ALA A 159 9.29 26.23 -1.29
CA ALA A 159 8.68 27.55 -1.48
C ALA A 159 7.91 27.99 -0.22
N ALA A 160 7.19 27.08 0.41
CA ALA A 160 6.44 27.35 1.63
C ALA A 160 7.30 27.58 2.88
N MET A 161 8.59 27.20 2.86
CA MET A 161 9.53 27.56 3.93
C MET A 161 9.97 29.02 3.85
N ILE A 162 10.00 29.60 2.64
CA ILE A 162 10.54 30.95 2.40
C ILE A 162 9.40 31.97 2.28
N ASP A 163 8.25 31.55 1.74
CA ASP A 163 7.09 32.40 1.48
C ASP A 163 5.87 31.96 2.32
N PRO A 164 5.46 32.77 3.32
CA PRO A 164 4.29 32.50 4.14
C PRO A 164 2.99 32.32 3.33
N SER A 165 2.87 32.97 2.16
CA SER A 165 1.65 32.90 1.33
C SER A 165 1.42 31.51 0.72
N LYS A 166 2.46 30.67 0.65
CA LYS A 166 2.39 29.29 0.13
C LYS A 166 2.06 28.25 1.20
N VAL A 167 2.09 28.63 2.47
CA VAL A 167 1.83 27.72 3.59
C VAL A 167 0.41 27.16 3.55
N ASP A 168 -0.58 28.00 3.22
CA ASP A 168 -1.98 27.54 3.18
C ASP A 168 -2.24 26.60 2.00
N SER A 169 -1.59 26.86 0.85
CA SER A 169 -1.62 25.91 -0.27
C SER A 169 -1.04 24.55 0.14
N LEU A 170 0.09 24.54 0.84
CA LEU A 170 0.72 23.31 1.34
C LEU A 170 -0.20 22.55 2.31
N LYS A 171 -0.88 23.25 3.22
CA LYS A 171 -1.87 22.65 4.12
C LYS A 171 -3.00 22.00 3.35
N HIS A 172 -3.56 22.67 2.34
CA HIS A 172 -4.63 22.11 1.50
C HIS A 172 -4.22 20.81 0.80
N TYR A 173 -3.00 20.75 0.24
CA TYR A 173 -2.51 19.50 -0.35
C TYR A 173 -2.43 18.37 0.69
N ARG A 174 -1.88 18.66 1.88
CA ARG A 174 -1.76 17.67 2.95
C ARG A 174 -3.12 17.19 3.44
N TYR A 175 -4.09 18.09 3.61
CA TYR A 175 -5.47 17.72 3.95
C TYR A 175 -6.11 16.83 2.88
N ALA A 176 -5.93 17.14 1.60
CA ALA A 176 -6.47 16.33 0.52
C ALA A 176 -5.86 14.92 0.52
N ILE A 177 -4.53 14.81 0.64
CA ILE A 177 -3.82 13.52 0.68
C ILE A 177 -4.29 12.66 1.87
N LEU A 178 -4.30 13.24 3.07
CA LEU A 178 -4.68 12.54 4.29
C LEU A 178 -6.17 12.18 4.29
N GLY A 179 -7.03 13.08 3.80
CA GLY A 179 -8.47 12.85 3.67
C GLY A 179 -8.78 11.71 2.70
N ILE A 180 -8.15 11.68 1.52
CA ILE A 180 -8.29 10.57 0.56
C ILE A 180 -7.81 9.25 1.17
N THR A 181 -6.65 9.27 1.84
CA THR A 181 -6.06 8.08 2.47
C THR A 181 -6.97 7.51 3.56
N LEU A 182 -7.52 8.40 4.41
CA LEU A 182 -8.45 8.04 5.48
C LEU A 182 -9.77 7.50 4.91
N PHE A 183 -10.32 8.17 3.89
CA PHE A 183 -11.53 7.73 3.20
C PHE A 183 -11.37 6.32 2.61
N ILE A 184 -10.27 6.05 1.91
CA ILE A 184 -9.97 4.71 1.36
C ILE A 184 -9.86 3.68 2.50
N SER A 185 -9.16 4.03 3.58
CA SER A 185 -8.90 3.11 4.69
C SER A 185 -10.18 2.75 5.45
N ILE A 186 -11.14 3.67 5.58
CA ILE A 186 -12.44 3.42 6.22
C ILE A 186 -13.38 2.67 5.27
N LEU A 187 -13.50 3.14 4.02
CA LEU A 187 -14.49 2.61 3.09
C LEU A 187 -14.16 1.17 2.65
N SER A 188 -12.88 0.81 2.54
CA SER A 188 -12.46 -0.52 2.10
C SER A 188 -12.99 -1.68 2.97
N PRO A 189 -12.77 -1.70 4.31
CA PRO A 189 -13.32 -2.74 5.18
C PRO A 189 -14.85 -2.68 5.25
N VAL A 190 -15.47 -1.51 5.16
CA VAL A 190 -16.94 -1.37 5.13
C VAL A 190 -17.52 -2.09 3.90
N ILE A 191 -16.94 -1.87 2.71
CA ILE A 191 -17.34 -2.60 1.51
C ILE A 191 -17.15 -4.10 1.71
N ALA A 192 -16.00 -4.54 2.25
CA ALA A 192 -15.73 -5.96 2.50
C ALA A 192 -16.79 -6.58 3.43
N LEU A 193 -17.15 -5.89 4.50
CA LEU A 193 -18.14 -6.34 5.48
C LEU A 193 -19.53 -6.49 4.84
N ILE A 194 -20.01 -5.45 4.14
CA ILE A 194 -21.32 -5.44 3.47
C ILE A 194 -21.40 -6.56 2.43
N VAL A 195 -20.38 -6.67 1.57
CA VAL A 195 -20.35 -7.69 0.52
C VAL A 195 -20.29 -9.09 1.12
N SER A 196 -19.59 -9.27 2.24
CA SER A 196 -19.51 -10.58 2.90
C SER A 196 -20.82 -10.99 3.55
N ALA A 197 -21.46 -10.06 4.27
CA ALA A 197 -22.76 -10.29 4.88
C ALA A 197 -23.84 -10.62 3.84
N GLN A 198 -23.83 -9.95 2.69
CA GLN A 198 -24.84 -10.14 1.65
C GLN A 198 -24.65 -11.40 0.80
N ASN A 199 -23.42 -11.88 0.65
CA ASN A 199 -23.13 -12.99 -0.28
C ASN A 199 -22.53 -14.23 0.43
N GLY A 200 -22.54 -14.28 1.76
CA GLY A 200 -22.04 -15.41 2.54
C GLY A 200 -20.53 -15.68 2.36
N LEU A 201 -19.73 -14.62 2.20
CA LEU A 201 -18.27 -14.78 2.03
C LEU A 201 -17.57 -15.06 3.36
N PRO A 202 -16.37 -15.67 3.34
CA PRO A 202 -15.59 -15.88 4.54
C PRO A 202 -15.25 -14.55 5.24
N MET A 203 -15.38 -14.53 6.56
CA MET A 203 -15.11 -13.35 7.40
C MET A 203 -13.62 -13.17 7.75
N GLY A 204 -12.81 -14.22 7.67
CA GLY A 204 -11.36 -14.14 7.91
C GLY A 204 -10.64 -13.03 7.11
N PRO A 205 -10.82 -12.95 5.78
CA PRO A 205 -10.27 -11.86 4.97
C PRO A 205 -10.82 -10.48 5.35
N VAL A 206 -12.07 -10.38 5.81
CA VAL A 206 -12.66 -9.12 6.28
C VAL A 206 -11.95 -8.64 7.53
N PHE A 207 -11.74 -9.51 8.52
CA PHE A 207 -10.98 -9.16 9.73
C PHE A 207 -9.54 -8.77 9.42
N PHE A 208 -8.90 -9.44 8.45
CA PHE A 208 -7.59 -9.04 7.97
C PHE A 208 -7.59 -7.63 7.36
N LEU A 209 -8.57 -7.32 6.50
CA LEU A 209 -8.73 -5.98 5.92
C LEU A 209 -9.02 -4.92 6.99
N ILE A 210 -9.82 -5.24 8.01
CA ILE A 210 -10.08 -4.35 9.15
C ILE A 210 -8.78 -4.07 9.92
N GLY A 211 -7.97 -5.10 10.22
CA GLY A 211 -6.69 -4.94 10.88
C GLY A 211 -5.72 -4.06 10.08
N CYS A 212 -5.65 -4.27 8.76
CA CYS A 212 -4.85 -3.43 7.87
C CYS A 212 -5.35 -1.98 7.83
N ALA A 213 -6.67 -1.79 7.72
CA ALA A 213 -7.30 -0.48 7.74
C ALA A 213 -7.06 0.26 9.05
N ALA A 214 -7.16 -0.41 10.21
CA ALA A 214 -6.87 0.19 11.50
C ALA A 214 -5.43 0.72 11.56
N CYS A 215 -4.46 -0.06 11.07
CA CYS A 215 -3.06 0.36 10.99
C CYS A 215 -2.82 1.54 10.03
N LEU A 216 -3.69 1.78 9.05
CA LEU A 216 -3.64 2.96 8.16
C LEU A 216 -4.38 4.17 8.73
N ILE A 217 -5.49 3.95 9.45
CA ILE A 217 -6.31 5.00 10.05
C ILE A 217 -5.52 5.72 11.14
N ILE A 218 -4.85 5.00 12.05
CA ILE A 218 -4.07 5.60 13.15
C ILE A 218 -3.06 6.65 12.65
N PRO A 219 -2.12 6.34 11.72
CA PRO A 219 -1.16 7.32 11.21
C PRO A 219 -1.84 8.42 10.39
N SER A 220 -2.92 8.13 9.67
CA SER A 220 -3.67 9.14 8.89
C SER A 220 -4.32 10.17 9.81
N VAL A 221 -4.99 9.73 10.87
CA VAL A 221 -5.64 10.58 11.88
C VAL A 221 -4.59 11.37 12.65
N TYR A 222 -3.50 10.72 13.09
CA TYR A 222 -2.40 11.41 13.76
C TYR A 222 -1.83 12.54 12.89
N LYS A 223 -1.46 12.26 11.62
CA LYS A 223 -0.94 13.28 10.70
C LYS A 223 -1.96 14.39 10.42
N LEU A 224 -3.26 14.06 10.37
CA LEU A 224 -4.33 15.04 10.18
C LEU A 224 -4.43 15.97 11.40
N ILE A 225 -4.41 15.43 12.61
CA ILE A 225 -4.43 16.21 13.87
C ILE A 225 -3.22 17.14 13.93
N ILE A 226 -2.01 16.64 13.63
CA ILE A 226 -0.78 17.47 13.62
C ILE A 226 -0.84 18.56 12.55
N THR A 227 -1.55 18.32 11.44
CA THR A 227 -1.73 19.33 10.39
C THR A 227 -2.75 20.40 10.81
N LEU A 228 -3.82 20.02 11.51
CA LEU A 228 -4.86 20.93 12.03
C LEU A 228 -4.38 21.76 13.23
N HIS A 229 -3.66 21.10 14.13
CA HIS A 229 -3.17 21.66 15.39
C HIS A 229 -1.66 21.46 15.46
N PRO A 230 -0.87 22.33 14.81
CA PRO A 230 0.58 22.23 14.81
C PRO A 230 1.11 22.32 16.25
N VAL A 231 1.73 21.23 16.71
CA VAL A 231 2.39 21.14 18.01
C VAL A 231 3.79 21.77 17.92
N SER A 232 4.37 22.08 19.09
CA SER A 232 5.75 22.55 19.16
C SER A 232 6.71 21.57 18.47
N LEU A 233 7.49 22.09 17.52
CA LEU A 233 8.43 21.34 16.69
C LEU A 233 9.53 20.61 17.47
N VAL A 234 9.75 21.04 18.72
CA VAL A 234 10.78 20.53 19.63
C VAL A 234 10.19 19.73 20.79
N SER A 235 8.86 19.60 20.89
CA SER A 235 8.21 18.88 21.99
C SER A 235 8.56 17.39 22.00
N HIS A 236 9.07 16.90 23.13
CA HIS A 236 9.35 15.48 23.34
C HIS A 236 8.08 14.62 23.20
N GLY A 237 6.94 15.10 23.70
CA GLY A 237 5.66 14.39 23.59
C GLY A 237 5.17 14.26 22.15
N ALA A 238 5.34 15.32 21.34
CA ALA A 238 5.00 15.28 19.92
C ALA A 238 5.84 14.24 19.16
N LYS A 239 7.12 14.12 19.50
CA LYS A 239 8.06 13.16 18.91
C LYS A 239 7.74 11.74 19.32
N ALA A 240 7.47 11.50 20.61
CA ALA A 240 7.01 10.20 21.08
C ALA A 240 5.72 9.79 20.34
N GLY A 241 4.76 10.72 20.21
CA GLY A 241 3.54 10.51 19.44
C GLY A 241 3.81 10.17 17.97
N PHE A 242 4.80 10.79 17.33
CA PHE A 242 5.19 10.48 15.96
C PHE A 242 5.64 9.01 15.81
N TYR A 243 6.56 8.54 16.65
CA TYR A 243 7.03 7.16 16.55
C TYR A 243 5.92 6.16 16.89
N VAL A 244 5.11 6.44 17.92
CA VAL A 244 4.06 5.51 18.39
C VAL A 244 2.86 5.48 17.46
N PHE A 245 2.33 6.63 17.04
CA PHE A 245 1.09 6.69 16.24
C PHE A 245 1.35 6.74 14.74
N SER A 246 2.53 7.18 14.29
CA SER A 246 2.86 7.13 12.86
C SER A 246 3.66 5.89 12.50
N CYS A 247 4.77 5.60 13.20
CA CYS A 247 5.74 4.62 12.71
C CYS A 247 5.39 3.19 13.09
N VAL A 248 4.95 2.93 14.33
CA VAL A 248 4.59 1.57 14.78
C VAL A 248 3.45 0.96 13.96
N PRO A 249 2.32 1.65 13.68
CA PRO A 249 1.24 1.06 12.88
C PRO A 249 1.68 0.73 11.45
N GLU A 250 2.58 1.53 10.86
CA GLU A 250 3.13 1.25 9.53
C GLU A 250 4.02 -0.01 9.54
N VAL A 251 4.84 -0.20 10.58
CA VAL A 251 5.63 -1.43 10.79
C VAL A 251 4.71 -2.64 10.92
N VAL A 252 3.69 -2.55 11.80
CA VAL A 252 2.71 -3.62 12.02
C VAL A 252 1.98 -3.96 10.72
N LEU A 253 1.56 -2.96 9.95
CA LEU A 253 0.90 -3.17 8.66
C LEU A 253 1.76 -3.93 7.66
N VAL A 254 3.04 -3.57 7.55
CA VAL A 254 3.98 -4.27 6.67
C VAL A 254 4.18 -5.71 7.14
N VAL A 255 4.31 -5.94 8.45
CA VAL A 255 4.35 -7.30 9.01
C VAL A 255 3.08 -8.06 8.65
N LEU A 256 1.89 -7.48 8.80
CA LEU A 256 0.62 -8.13 8.42
C LEU A 256 0.60 -8.53 6.95
N TYR A 257 1.06 -7.67 6.03
CA TYR A 257 1.08 -8.00 4.61
C TYR A 257 2.02 -9.17 4.29
N PHE A 258 3.19 -9.25 4.93
CA PHE A 258 4.16 -10.32 4.62
C PHE A 258 4.02 -11.58 5.49
N ALA A 259 3.45 -11.49 6.69
CA ALA A 259 3.30 -12.63 7.60
C ALA A 259 2.23 -13.61 7.13
N PHE A 260 1.14 -13.12 6.53
CA PHE A 260 0.02 -13.94 6.11
C PHE A 260 0.18 -14.45 4.66
N ASP A 261 -0.32 -15.66 4.41
CA ASP A 261 -0.44 -16.19 3.06
C ASP A 261 -1.64 -15.55 2.35
N LEU A 262 -1.41 -14.37 1.76
CA LEU A 262 -2.44 -13.59 1.07
C LEU A 262 -3.04 -14.32 -0.13
N GLU A 263 -2.26 -15.19 -0.79
CA GLU A 263 -2.74 -16.01 -1.89
C GLU A 263 -3.87 -16.91 -1.42
N ARG A 264 -3.61 -17.71 -0.37
CA ARG A 264 -4.61 -18.60 0.23
C ARG A 264 -5.75 -17.83 0.87
N MET A 265 -5.45 -16.70 1.51
CA MET A 265 -6.47 -15.93 2.23
C MET A 265 -7.43 -15.19 1.29
N PHE A 266 -7.03 -14.80 0.09
CA PHE A 266 -7.85 -14.00 -0.84
C PHE A 266 -8.13 -14.65 -2.21
N ASP A 267 -7.67 -15.88 -2.44
CA ASP A 267 -7.73 -16.63 -3.70
C ASP A 267 -7.23 -15.79 -4.89
N ILE A 268 -6.05 -15.19 -4.75
CA ILE A 268 -5.57 -14.17 -5.68
C ILE A 268 -5.33 -14.76 -7.07
N ASN A 269 -4.70 -15.94 -7.19
CA ASN A 269 -4.49 -16.62 -8.48
C ASN A 269 -5.82 -17.01 -9.13
N ALA A 270 -6.79 -17.49 -8.36
CA ALA A 270 -8.13 -17.78 -8.89
C ALA A 270 -8.80 -16.51 -9.43
N GLY A 271 -8.65 -15.38 -8.75
CA GLY A 271 -9.12 -14.08 -9.23
C GLY A 271 -8.44 -13.65 -10.55
N VAL A 272 -7.13 -13.85 -10.67
CA VAL A 272 -6.37 -13.57 -11.91
C VAL A 272 -6.80 -14.50 -13.04
N TRP A 273 -7.04 -15.78 -12.75
CA TRP A 273 -7.56 -16.76 -13.71
C TRP A 273 -8.93 -16.36 -14.25
N LYS A 274 -9.87 -15.99 -13.37
CA LYS A 274 -11.19 -15.48 -13.77
C LYS A 274 -11.08 -14.29 -14.74
N ASP A 275 -10.15 -13.35 -14.50
CA ASP A 275 -9.91 -12.22 -15.41
C ASP A 275 -9.34 -12.67 -16.77
N LYS A 276 -8.45 -13.69 -16.80
CA LYS A 276 -7.92 -14.27 -18.04
C LYS A 276 -9.02 -14.97 -18.84
N VAL A 277 -9.82 -15.82 -18.22
CA VAL A 277 -10.95 -16.54 -18.85
C VAL A 277 -11.95 -15.54 -19.42
N LYS A 278 -12.34 -14.52 -18.64
CA LYS A 278 -13.22 -13.44 -19.11
C LYS A 278 -12.68 -12.76 -20.37
N LYS A 279 -11.37 -12.45 -20.42
CA LYS A 279 -10.73 -11.85 -21.60
C LYS A 279 -10.74 -12.82 -22.79
N LYS A 280 -10.56 -14.13 -22.57
CA LYS A 280 -10.64 -15.15 -23.63
C LYS A 280 -12.07 -15.30 -24.16
N MET A 281 -13.09 -15.37 -23.28
CA MET A 281 -14.51 -15.41 -23.64
C MET A 281 -14.92 -14.20 -24.48
N ARG A 282 -14.53 -12.98 -24.08
CA ARG A 282 -14.82 -11.76 -24.86
C ARG A 282 -14.19 -11.77 -26.26
N LYS A 283 -13.09 -12.49 -26.45
CA LYS A 283 -12.40 -12.63 -27.74
C LYS A 283 -12.93 -13.83 -28.57
N GLY A 284 -13.96 -14.54 -28.09
CA GLY A 284 -14.43 -15.78 -28.71
C GLY A 284 -13.44 -16.95 -28.63
N LYS A 285 -12.34 -16.83 -27.88
CA LYS A 285 -11.30 -17.86 -27.74
C LYS A 285 -11.59 -18.89 -26.64
N TRP A 286 -12.77 -18.82 -26.03
CA TRP A 286 -13.18 -19.73 -24.97
C TRP A 286 -14.62 -20.14 -25.22
N VAL A 287 -14.85 -21.43 -25.39
CA VAL A 287 -16.15 -22.02 -25.66
C VAL A 287 -16.50 -22.91 -24.47
N GLY A 288 -17.68 -22.69 -23.87
CA GLY A 288 -18.18 -23.49 -22.75
C GLY A 288 -18.23 -22.78 -21.40
N ALA A 289 -18.64 -23.53 -20.38
CA ALA A 289 -18.75 -23.05 -19.00
C ALA A 289 -17.37 -22.68 -18.43
N TYR A 290 -17.37 -21.86 -17.37
CA TYR A 290 -16.15 -21.59 -16.62
C TYR A 290 -15.65 -22.87 -15.96
N THR A 291 -14.38 -23.21 -16.19
CA THR A 291 -13.65 -24.25 -15.48
C THR A 291 -12.64 -23.63 -14.53
N ALA A 292 -12.48 -24.23 -13.36
CA ALA A 292 -11.44 -23.84 -12.41
C ALA A 292 -10.06 -24.03 -13.06
N GLN A 293 -9.07 -23.24 -12.62
CA GLN A 293 -7.72 -23.31 -13.21
C GLN A 293 -7.14 -24.73 -13.11
N GLU A 294 -7.26 -25.37 -11.95
CA GLU A 294 -6.78 -26.73 -11.72
C GLU A 294 -7.47 -27.74 -12.65
N GLU A 295 -8.77 -27.60 -12.87
CA GLU A 295 -9.53 -28.46 -13.78
C GLU A 295 -9.10 -28.26 -15.24
N TYR A 296 -8.86 -27.01 -15.65
CA TYR A 296 -8.37 -26.70 -16.98
C TYR A 296 -6.97 -27.25 -17.22
N GLU A 297 -6.06 -27.07 -16.26
CA GLU A 297 -4.70 -27.63 -16.32
C GLU A 297 -4.72 -29.16 -16.36
N MET A 298 -5.62 -29.81 -15.61
CA MET A 298 -5.80 -31.27 -15.69
C MET A 298 -6.37 -31.76 -17.03
N ARG A 299 -7.16 -30.95 -17.74
CA ARG A 299 -7.71 -31.33 -19.06
C ARG A 299 -6.77 -31.08 -20.24
N GLU A 300 -5.96 -30.01 -20.22
CA GLU A 300 -5.07 -29.68 -21.35
C GLU A 300 -3.67 -30.32 -21.27
N VAL A 301 -3.16 -30.62 -20.07
CA VAL A 301 -1.82 -31.22 -19.89
C VAL A 301 -1.72 -32.72 -20.28
N PRO A 302 -2.78 -33.56 -20.26
CA PRO A 302 -2.70 -34.96 -20.72
C PRO A 302 -2.25 -35.09 -22.18
N ASP A 303 -2.77 -34.26 -23.07
CA ASP A 303 -2.50 -34.36 -24.52
C ASP A 303 -1.05 -34.00 -24.88
N GLN A 304 -0.42 -33.05 -24.17
CA GLN A 304 0.97 -32.67 -24.46
C GLN A 304 2.01 -33.71 -24.04
N ARG A 305 1.71 -34.57 -23.05
CA ARG A 305 2.62 -35.66 -22.67
C ARG A 305 2.56 -36.83 -23.67
N MET A 306 1.42 -37.09 -24.30
CA MET A 306 1.31 -38.14 -25.30
C MET A 306 1.99 -37.77 -26.62
N VAL A 307 1.91 -36.50 -27.06
CA VAL A 307 2.57 -36.05 -28.31
C VAL A 307 4.10 -36.13 -28.22
N ARG A 308 4.68 -35.94 -27.02
CA ARG A 308 6.14 -36.02 -26.83
C ARG A 308 6.67 -37.45 -26.71
N SER A 309 5.83 -38.41 -26.33
CA SER A 309 6.22 -39.82 -26.22
C SER A 309 6.22 -40.54 -27.58
N GLY A 310 5.61 -39.97 -28.61
CA GLY A 310 5.55 -40.56 -29.95
C GLY A 310 6.71 -40.17 -30.86
N SER A 311 7.38 -39.02 -30.62
CA SER A 311 8.50 -38.55 -31.45
C SER A 311 9.82 -39.27 -31.16
N ASP A 312 9.98 -39.84 -29.97
CA ASP A 312 11.27 -40.35 -29.50
C ASP A 312 11.46 -41.84 -29.86
N LEU A 313 10.49 -42.48 -30.52
CA LEU A 313 10.57 -43.90 -30.93
C LEU A 313 10.91 -44.13 -32.42
N GLU A 314 10.98 -43.07 -33.26
CA GLU A 314 11.27 -43.22 -34.69
C GLU A 314 12.74 -42.96 -35.10
N GLU A 315 13.62 -42.47 -34.21
CA GLU A 315 15.03 -42.18 -34.56
C GLU A 315 16.02 -43.36 -34.37
N GLY A 316 15.53 -44.58 -34.13
CA GLY A 316 16.36 -45.77 -33.84
C GLY A 316 16.62 -46.74 -35.00
N LYS A 317 16.31 -46.39 -36.26
CA LYS A 317 16.54 -47.26 -37.42
C LYS A 317 17.26 -46.52 -38.55
N SER A 318 18.59 -46.45 -38.47
CA SER A 318 19.48 -46.40 -39.63
C SER A 318 20.87 -46.88 -39.25
#